data_AF-A0A5N6WSI8-F1
#
_entry.id   AF-A0A5N6WSI8-F1
#
_cell.length_a   1.000
_cell.length_b   1.000
_cell.length_c   1.000
_cell.angle_alpha   90.00
_cell.angle_beta   90.00
_cell.angle_gamma   90.00
#
_symmetry.space_group_name_H-M   'P 1'
#
loop_
_entity.id
_entity.type
_entity.pdbx_description
1 polymer ?
#
loop_
_entity_poly.entity_id
_entity_poly.type
_entity_poly.pdbx_seq_one_letter_code
_entity_poly.pdbx_strand_id
1 'polypeptide(L)' 'MVKGDVKDKHGDTIHEGDYVFTRIRGGSHQGEVERIVMDEQEAEEEGVKNPPKVVFHDQHGKKVAHNPGTLEKMEHE' A
#
# COMPACT_ATOMS: atom_id res chain seq x y z
N MET A 1 -5.07 -19.41 7.93
CA MET A 1 -5.32 -18.97 6.54
C MET A 1 -3.99 -18.52 5.98
N VAL A 2 -3.60 -18.98 4.79
CA VAL A 2 -2.37 -18.49 4.14
C VAL A 2 -2.64 -17.02 3.79
N LYS A 3 -1.90 -16.07 4.37
CA LYS A 3 -1.93 -14.66 3.93
C LYS A 3 -1.54 -14.70 2.45
N GLY A 4 -2.51 -14.49 1.56
CA GLY A 4 -2.25 -14.48 0.12
C GLY A 4 -1.33 -13.32 -0.24
N ASP A 5 -0.45 -13.52 -1.21
CA ASP A 5 0.49 -12.49 -1.66
C ASP A 5 -0.27 -11.22 -2.07
N VAL A 6 0.05 -10.10 -1.43
CA VAL A 6 -0.51 -8.79 -1.80
C VAL A 6 0.21 -8.29 -3.03
N LYS A 7 -0.54 -8.03 -4.09
CA LYS A 7 0.01 -7.69 -5.39
C LYS A 7 -0.37 -6.28 -5.82
N ASP A 8 0.55 -5.63 -6.52
CA ASP A 8 0.33 -4.35 -7.16
C ASP A 8 -0.54 -4.50 -8.43
N LYS A 9 -0.71 -3.41 -9.20
CA LYS A 9 -1.50 -3.44 -10.44
C LYS A 9 -0.86 -4.26 -11.58
N HIS A 10 0.43 -4.61 -11.48
CA HIS A 10 1.17 -5.41 -12.46
C HIS A 10 1.28 -6.89 -12.04
N GLY A 11 0.90 -7.22 -10.81
CA GLY A 11 0.96 -8.58 -10.27
C GLY A 11 2.22 -8.85 -9.46
N ASP A 12 3.04 -7.82 -9.23
CA ASP A 12 4.25 -7.89 -8.42
C ASP A 12 3.90 -7.89 -6.94
N THR A 13 4.60 -8.73 -6.17
CA THR A 13 4.31 -8.85 -4.73
C THR A 13 4.88 -7.65 -3.99
N ILE A 14 4.02 -7.00 -3.19
CA ILE A 14 4.35 -5.89 -2.32
C ILE A 14 4.65 -6.44 -0.91
N HIS A 15 5.76 -6.00 -0.35
CA HIS A 15 6.18 -6.24 1.03
C HIS A 15 6.37 -4.90 1.76
N GLU A 16 6.42 -4.96 3.09
CA GLU A 16 6.92 -3.83 3.90
C GLU A 16 8.37 -3.51 3.49
N GLY A 17 8.69 -2.21 3.41
CA GLY A 17 9.96 -1.71 2.88
C GLY A 17 10.02 -1.52 1.36
N ASP A 18 9.07 -2.07 0.59
CA ASP A 18 8.99 -1.77 -0.84
C ASP A 18 8.57 -0.32 -1.07
N TYR A 19 9.10 0.32 -2.12
CA TYR A 19 8.65 1.65 -2.51
C TYR A 19 7.47 1.55 -3.48
N VAL A 20 6.37 2.24 -3.19
CA VAL A 20 5.14 2.20 -4.01
C VAL A 20 4.77 3.57 -4.53
N PHE A 21 4.12 3.59 -5.69
CA PHE A 21 3.65 4.79 -6.37
C PHE A 21 2.19 4.65 -6.79
N THR A 22 1.44 5.75 -6.74
CA THR A 22 0.17 5.87 -7.46
C THR A 22 -0.07 7.29 -7.95
N ARG A 23 -0.63 7.40 -9.16
CA ARG A 23 -0.96 8.69 -9.77
C ARG A 23 -2.38 9.10 -9.42
N ILE A 24 -2.57 10.36 -9.04
CA ILE A 24 -3.88 10.96 -8.79
C ILE A 24 -4.09 12.19 -9.69
N ARG A 25 -5.31 12.72 -9.74
CA ARG A 25 -5.56 13.97 -10.46
C ARG A 25 -4.78 15.11 -9.79
N GLY A 26 -3.83 15.68 -10.52
CA GLY A 26 -3.02 16.80 -10.05
C GLY A 26 -1.80 16.42 -9.21
N GLY A 27 -1.41 15.14 -9.13
CA GLY A 27 -0.22 14.73 -8.41
C GLY A 27 -0.03 13.23 -8.31
N SER A 28 0.65 12.80 -7.24
CA SER A 28 0.89 11.40 -6.90
C SER A 28 0.99 11.23 -5.40
N HIS A 29 0.84 9.98 -4.95
CA HIS A 29 1.32 9.55 -3.65
C HIS A 29 2.39 8.48 -3.87
N GLN A 30 3.53 8.64 -3.21
CA GLN A 30 4.62 7.68 -3.26
C GLN A 30 5.35 7.62 -1.94
N GLY A 31 5.81 6.43 -1.56
CA GLY A 31 6.53 6.23 -0.31
C GLY A 31 6.85 4.76 -0.06
N GLU A 32 7.62 4.52 0.99
CA GLU A 32 7.97 3.18 1.47
C GLU A 32 6.79 2.56 2.22
N VAL A 33 6.49 1.29 1.95
CA VAL A 33 5.40 0.56 2.61
C VAL A 33 5.76 0.30 4.06
N GLU A 34 4.93 0.81 4.98
CA GLU A 34 5.11 0.67 6.42
C GLU A 34 4.33 -0.52 6.99
N ARG A 35 3.14 -0.80 6.43
CA ARG A 35 2.28 -1.88 6.88
C ARG A 35 1.39 -2.40 5.75
N ILE A 36 1.16 -3.71 5.74
CA ILE A 36 0.14 -4.34 4.90
C ILE A 36 -0.99 -4.86 5.80
N VAL A 37 -2.15 -4.22 5.69
CA VAL A 37 -3.38 -4.59 6.40
C VAL A 37 -4.10 -5.67 5.61
N MET A 38 -4.31 -6.83 6.23
CA MET A 38 -4.81 -8.04 5.57
C MET A 38 -6.19 -8.49 6.02
N ASP A 39 -6.62 -8.10 7.22
CA ASP A 39 -7.90 -8.51 7.79
C ASP A 39 -8.63 -7.35 8.46
N GLU A 40 -9.88 -7.59 8.87
CA GLU A 40 -10.75 -6.57 9.44
C GLU A 40 -10.28 -6.10 10.82
N GLN A 41 -9.58 -6.95 11.58
CA GLN A 41 -9.04 -6.55 12.89
C GLN A 41 -7.90 -5.54 12.71
N GLU A 42 -6.93 -5.86 11.85
CA GLU A 42 -5.85 -4.94 11.48
C GLU A 42 -6.42 -3.66 10.84
N ALA A 43 -7.51 -3.75 10.07
CA ALA A 43 -8.17 -2.60 9.46
C ALA A 43 -8.82 -1.68 10.49
N GLU A 44 -9.46 -2.24 11.52
CA GLU A 44 -10.02 -1.47 12.65
C GLU A 44 -8.92 -0.76 13.43
N GLU A 45 -7.82 -1.45 13.75
CA GLU A 45 -6.65 -0.87 14.44
C GLU A 45 -6.02 0.29 13.65
N GLU A 46 -5.93 0.15 12.33
CA GLU A 46 -5.37 1.19 11.44
C GLU A 46 -6.39 2.28 11.04
N GLY A 47 -7.66 2.13 11.41
CA GLY A 47 -8.73 3.06 11.05
C GLY A 47 -9.06 3.09 9.55
N VAL A 48 -8.85 1.98 8.86
CA VAL A 48 -9.12 1.81 7.42
C VAL A 48 -10.29 0.85 7.19
N LYS A 49 -10.74 0.73 5.94
CA LYS A 49 -11.83 -0.17 5.55
C LYS A 49 -11.47 -0.96 4.32
N ASN A 50 -12.09 -2.13 4.15
CA ASN A 50 -11.97 -3.00 2.98
C ASN A 50 -10.53 -3.45 2.76
N PRO A 51 -9.97 -4.30 3.63
CA PRO A 51 -8.68 -4.94 3.37
C PRO A 51 -8.71 -5.76 2.06
N PRO A 52 -7.56 -5.94 1.37
CA PRO A 52 -6.23 -5.52 1.80
C PRO A 52 -5.95 -4.02 1.57
N LYS A 53 -5.14 -3.41 2.45
CA LYS A 53 -4.63 -2.03 2.31
C LYS A 53 -3.13 -1.99 2.50
N VAL A 54 -2.46 -1.20 1.68
CA VAL A 54 -1.05 -0.84 1.84
C VAL A 54 -0.99 0.54 2.48
N VAL A 55 -0.29 0.64 3.59
CA VAL A 55 -0.11 1.86 4.38
C VAL A 55 1.31 2.37 4.21
N PHE A 56 1.45 3.66 3.90
CA PHE A 56 2.73 4.37 3.75
C PHE A 56 2.55 5.86 4.02
N HIS A 57 3.63 6.57 4.32
CA HIS A 57 3.64 8.04 4.25
C HIS A 57 4.08 8.49 2.85
N ASP A 58 3.36 9.44 2.27
CA ASP A 58 3.69 9.97 0.95
C ASP A 58 4.89 10.95 0.98
N GLN A 59 5.31 11.43 -0.18
CA GLN A 59 6.41 12.40 -0.34
C GLN A 59 6.19 13.75 0.37
N HIS A 60 5.02 14.00 0.95
CA HIS A 60 4.69 15.18 1.74
C HIS A 60 4.49 14.86 3.23
N GLY A 61 4.79 13.64 3.65
CA GLY A 61 4.62 13.17 5.04
C GLY A 61 3.17 12.90 5.42
N LYS A 62 2.26 12.74 4.46
CA LYS A 62 0.86 12.39 4.72
C LYS A 62 0.70 10.87 4.76
N LYS A 63 0.08 10.34 5.82
CA LYS A 63 -0.31 8.92 5.89
C LYS A 63 -1.34 8.59 4.81
N VAL A 64 -1.09 7.56 4.02
CA VAL A 64 -1.93 7.04 2.93
C VAL A 64 -2.21 5.56 3.19
N ALA A 65 -3.47 5.15 3.01
CA ALA A 65 -3.86 3.74 2.99
C ALA A 65 -4.59 3.45 1.66
N HIS A 66 -3.99 2.63 0.80
CA HIS A 66 -4.46 2.45 -0.57
C HIS A 66 -4.70 0.99 -0.94
N ASN A 67 -5.55 0.76 -1.95
CA ASN A 67 -5.77 -0.59 -2.48
C ASN A 67 -4.51 -1.06 -3.23
N PRO A 68 -3.96 -2.25 -2.92
CA PRO A 68 -2.74 -2.74 -3.55
C PRO A 68 -2.82 -2.78 -5.07
N GLY A 69 -3.91 -3.30 -5.64
CA GLY A 69 -4.11 -3.42 -7.09
C GLY A 69 -4.27 -2.09 -7.86
N THR A 70 -3.98 -0.97 -7.23
CA THR A 70 -3.95 0.37 -7.85
C THR A 70 -2.63 1.11 -7.60
N LEU A 71 -1.71 0.45 -6.91
CA LEU A 71 -0.33 0.88 -6.72
C LEU A 71 0.55 0.25 -7.80
N GLU A 72 1.72 0.85 -7.98
CA GLU A 72 2.84 0.33 -8.75
C GLU A 72 4.00 0.16 -7.77
N LYS A 73 4.54 -1.05 -7.66
CA LYS A 73 5.81 -1.26 -6.95
C LYS A 73 6.94 -0.71 -7.82
N MET A 74 7.76 0.14 -7.23
CA MET A 74 8.93 0.71 -7.88
C MET A 74 10.17 -0.07 -7.44
N GLU A 75 11.08 -0.35 -8.37
CA GLU A 75 12.42 -0.79 -7.99
C GLU A 75 13.16 0.39 -7.37
N HIS A 76 13.70 0.20 -6.17
CA HIS A 76 14.54 1.18 -5.49
C HIS A 76 15.98 0.68 -5.58
N GLU A 77 16.86 1.43 -6.26
CA GLU A 77 18.32 1.21 -6.25
C GLU A 77 18.94 1.58 -4.90
#